data_AF-A0A1C0V131-F1
#
_entry.id   AF-A0A1C0V131-F1
#
_cell.length_a   1.000
_cell.length_b   1.000
_cell.length_c   1.000
_cell.angle_alpha   90.00
_cell.angle_beta   90.00
_cell.angle_gamma   90.00
#
_symmetry.space_group_name_H-M   'P 1'
#
loop_
_entity.id
_entity.type
_entity.pdbx_description
1 polymer ?
#
loop_
_entity_poly.entity_id
_entity_poly.type
_entity_poly.pdbx_seq_one_letter_code
_entity_poly.pdbx_strand_id
1 'polypeptide(L)'
;MVLKPTPIAPAEFSAAVLRETARLGVRLPRLQVLAETGSTNQVAWELAQAGAQPGTIVIALQQSAGRGQWGRQWSSPLGGLYLSRYFAPQLLPEDGAQLTLAAAWGLGQTLRDRGVPVALKWPNDLVVRERKWGGLLTETRLVGGKIARAVTGLGLNWANPVPETGINATELFSELEFPELGSPERSHDQLDQSVDRQLVDRLDPLDPSGHWVDRSSNSSKISDGSNSLHGASALANQASQMNTPPLLPPTDFPAEGGPPIRSLAELAALAIAGLDRGDRQLQTGGIESFLADYLELLETCGRSVQVGDRTGIAVGITSRGELRVKFSDQLAAELHLPPGAVRLGYARSPQAPEPPGPDGGKVTDFLKNP
;
A
#
# COMPACT_ATOMS: atom_id res chain seq x y z
N MET A 1 25.44 6.62 -16.22
CA MET A 1 25.80 7.34 -14.98
C MET A 1 24.62 7.22 -14.04
N VAL A 2 24.68 6.38 -12.99
CA VAL A 2 23.57 6.25 -12.03
C VAL A 2 23.46 7.58 -11.29
N LEU A 3 22.36 8.30 -11.46
CA LEU A 3 22.07 9.51 -10.69
C LEU A 3 22.06 9.08 -9.21
N LYS A 4 23.05 9.51 -8.43
CA LYS A 4 23.02 9.30 -6.98
C LYS A 4 21.78 10.02 -6.45
N PRO A 5 20.91 9.36 -5.65
CA PRO A 5 19.76 10.03 -5.07
C PRO A 5 20.24 11.25 -4.29
N THR A 6 19.70 12.43 -4.61
CA THR A 6 19.94 13.63 -3.82
C THR A 6 19.43 13.37 -2.40
N PRO A 7 20.21 13.63 -1.34
CA PRO A 7 19.71 13.53 0.02
C PRO A 7 18.56 14.54 0.18
N ILE A 8 17.34 14.04 0.41
CA ILE A 8 16.19 14.88 0.76
C ILE A 8 16.08 14.83 2.29
N ALA A 9 15.97 15.99 2.94
CA ALA A 9 15.77 16.01 4.39
C ALA A 9 14.40 15.38 4.73
N PRO A 10 14.27 14.59 5.82
CA PRO A 10 12.99 13.98 6.20
C PRO A 10 11.81 14.97 6.28
N ALA A 11 12.06 16.19 6.77
CA ALA A 11 11.05 17.25 6.84
C ALA A 11 10.59 17.74 5.46
N GLU A 12 11.53 17.93 4.53
CA GLU A 12 11.21 18.31 3.15
C GLU A 12 10.44 17.21 2.43
N PHE A 13 10.85 15.95 2.63
CA PHE A 13 10.15 14.81 2.06
C PHE A 13 8.74 14.67 2.64
N SER A 14 8.58 14.86 3.96
CA SER A 14 7.27 14.87 4.62
C SER A 14 6.34 15.94 4.03
N ALA A 15 6.83 17.17 3.87
CA ALA A 15 6.05 18.26 3.28
C ALA A 15 5.66 17.95 1.82
N ALA A 16 6.57 17.36 1.04
CA ALA A 16 6.28 16.94 -0.33
C ALA A 16 5.19 15.85 -0.38
N VAL A 17 5.30 14.81 0.45
CA VAL A 17 4.29 13.74 0.53
C VAL A 17 2.93 14.30 0.93
N LEU A 18 2.88 15.20 1.92
CA LEU A 18 1.61 15.84 2.33
C LEU A 18 0.97 16.62 1.20
N ARG A 19 1.74 17.42 0.44
CA ARG A 19 1.22 18.15 -0.74
C ARG A 19 0.65 17.20 -1.79
N GLU A 20 1.37 16.13 -2.13
CA GLU A 20 0.90 15.17 -3.13
C GLU A 20 -0.34 14.40 -2.64
N THR A 21 -0.40 14.00 -1.38
CA THR A 21 -1.62 13.36 -0.82
C THR A 21 -2.82 14.31 -0.81
N ALA A 22 -2.61 15.59 -0.52
CA ALA A 22 -3.66 16.60 -0.56
C ALA A 22 -4.22 16.80 -1.97
N ARG A 23 -3.37 16.78 -3.01
CA ARG A 23 -3.80 16.80 -4.42
C ARG A 23 -4.66 15.60 -4.80
N LEU A 24 -4.41 14.44 -4.19
CA LEU A 24 -5.24 13.24 -4.36
C LEU A 24 -6.49 13.22 -3.47
N GLY A 25 -6.73 14.26 -2.66
CA GLY A 25 -7.83 14.29 -1.70
C GLY A 25 -7.68 13.32 -0.52
N VAL A 26 -6.46 12.79 -0.30
CA VAL A 26 -6.16 11.84 0.79
C VAL A 26 -5.73 12.62 2.03
N ARG A 27 -6.44 12.41 3.14
CA ARG A 27 -6.08 12.97 4.45
C ARG A 27 -5.42 11.90 5.31
N LEU A 28 -4.29 12.25 5.92
CA LEU A 28 -3.54 11.36 6.80
C LEU A 28 -3.81 11.76 8.26
N PRO A 29 -4.17 10.82 9.14
CA PRO A 29 -4.27 11.12 10.57
C PRO A 29 -2.88 11.42 11.16
N ARG A 30 -1.83 10.80 10.60
CA ARG A 30 -0.43 11.03 10.99
C ARG A 30 0.51 10.58 9.86
N LEU A 31 1.55 11.36 9.60
CA LEU A 31 2.70 10.99 8.77
C LEU A 31 3.99 11.17 9.57
N GLN A 32 4.79 10.12 9.68
CA GLN A 32 6.11 10.17 10.28
C GLN A 32 7.18 9.75 9.26
N VAL A 33 8.06 10.69 8.90
CA VAL A 33 9.19 10.43 8.00
C VAL A 33 10.49 10.40 8.81
N LEU A 34 11.28 9.34 8.65
CA LEU A 34 12.55 9.11 9.33
C LEU A 34 13.69 9.09 8.32
N ALA A 35 14.87 9.60 8.69
CA ALA A 35 16.05 9.43 7.86
C ALA A 35 16.45 7.95 7.78
N GLU A 36 16.51 7.29 8.94
CA GLU A 36 16.86 5.88 9.06
C GLU A 36 16.04 5.22 10.17
N THR A 37 15.76 3.93 10.03
CA THR A 37 15.18 3.09 11.08
C THR A 37 15.60 1.62 10.89
N GLY A 38 15.41 0.77 11.89
CA GLY A 38 15.52 -0.68 11.69
C GLY A 38 14.47 -1.18 10.70
N SER A 39 13.19 -0.87 10.94
CA SER A 39 12.08 -1.22 10.07
C SER A 39 10.90 -0.26 10.27
N THR A 40 10.30 0.20 9.18
CA THR A 40 9.08 1.01 9.18
C THR A 40 7.89 0.27 9.80
N ASN A 41 7.78 -1.05 9.61
CA ASN A 41 6.75 -1.86 10.27
C ASN A 41 6.89 -1.84 11.79
N GLN A 42 8.12 -1.92 12.29
CA GLN A 42 8.40 -1.89 13.72
C GLN A 42 7.95 -0.57 14.34
N VAL A 43 8.32 0.56 13.72
CA VAL A 43 7.89 1.89 14.17
C VAL A 43 6.36 2.03 14.09
N ALA A 44 5.72 1.54 13.02
CA ALA A 44 4.26 1.58 12.90
C ALA A 44 3.56 0.80 14.02
N TRP A 45 4.12 -0.35 14.44
CA TRP A 45 3.64 -1.09 15.60
C TRP A 45 3.83 -0.35 16.92
N GLU A 46 4.96 0.33 17.09
CA GLU A 46 5.23 1.15 18.28
C GLU A 46 4.21 2.29 18.39
N LEU A 47 3.95 3.00 17.28
CA LEU A 47 2.93 4.04 17.22
C LEU A 47 1.52 3.50 17.49
N ALA A 48 1.16 2.35 16.90
CA ALA A 48 -0.14 1.71 17.15
C ALA A 48 -0.30 1.28 18.61
N GLN A 49 0.79 0.86 19.27
CA GLN A 49 0.79 0.55 20.71
C GLN A 49 0.66 1.82 21.56
N ALA A 50 1.24 2.93 21.12
CA ALA A 50 1.11 4.24 21.74
C ALA A 50 -0.24 4.94 21.45
N GLY A 51 -1.18 4.29 20.76
CA GLY A 51 -2.52 4.82 20.53
C GLY A 51 -2.70 5.62 19.23
N ALA A 52 -1.77 5.52 18.27
CA ALA A 52 -1.94 6.13 16.96
C ALA A 52 -3.20 5.59 16.25
N GLN A 53 -3.86 6.44 15.47
CA GLN A 53 -5.08 6.08 14.75
C GLN A 53 -4.79 5.21 13.52
N PRO A 54 -5.69 4.28 13.15
CA PRO A 54 -5.64 3.60 11.84
C PRO A 54 -5.53 4.61 10.71
N GLY A 55 -4.74 4.28 9.68
CA GLY A 55 -4.33 5.23 8.63
C GLY A 55 -3.02 5.95 8.91
N THR A 56 -2.40 5.78 10.09
CA THR A 56 -1.06 6.31 10.38
C THR A 56 -0.04 5.74 9.40
N ILE A 57 0.78 6.63 8.82
CA ILE A 57 1.84 6.32 7.87
C ILE A 57 3.21 6.54 8.51
N VAL A 58 4.11 5.58 8.32
CA VAL A 58 5.55 5.71 8.60
C VAL A 58 6.33 5.54 7.31
N ILE A 59 7.26 6.42 7.03
CA ILE A 59 8.21 6.31 5.92
C ILE A 59 9.62 6.42 6.47
N ALA A 60 10.56 5.64 5.94
CA ALA A 60 11.98 5.86 6.15
C ALA A 60 12.71 6.06 4.82
N LEU A 61 13.72 6.93 4.78
CA LEU A 61 14.58 7.08 3.60
C LEU A 61 15.53 5.88 3.44
N GLN A 62 15.87 5.22 4.54
CA GLN A 62 16.69 4.01 4.61
C GLN A 62 16.22 3.09 5.74
N GLN A 63 16.39 1.77 5.57
CA GLN A 63 16.24 0.81 6.66
C GLN A 63 17.50 -0.04 6.85
N SER A 64 17.95 -0.24 8.09
CA SER A 64 19.10 -1.11 8.42
C SER A 64 18.70 -2.58 8.62
N ALA A 65 17.44 -2.84 8.95
CA ALA A 65 16.89 -4.17 9.22
C ALA A 65 15.54 -4.40 8.50
N GLY A 66 15.46 -3.95 7.24
CA GLY A 66 14.27 -4.14 6.41
C GLY A 66 13.86 -5.61 6.32
N ARG A 67 12.57 -5.89 6.49
CA ARG A 67 12.03 -7.27 6.57
C ARG A 67 11.22 -7.61 5.32
N GLY A 68 11.37 -8.84 4.86
CA GLY A 68 10.50 -9.50 3.89
C GLY A 68 9.79 -10.70 4.51
N GLN A 69 8.98 -11.40 3.72
CA GLN A 69 8.28 -12.61 4.19
C GLN A 69 9.25 -13.75 4.52
N TRP A 70 8.84 -14.62 5.45
CA TRP A 70 9.56 -15.84 5.86
C TRP A 70 11.01 -15.58 6.31
N GLY A 71 11.23 -14.49 7.06
CA GLY A 71 12.53 -14.14 7.63
C GLY A 71 13.54 -13.58 6.64
N ARG A 72 13.15 -13.35 5.38
CA ARG A 72 14.04 -12.74 4.38
C ARG A 72 14.30 -11.27 4.72
N GLN A 73 15.46 -10.78 4.33
CA GLN A 73 15.78 -9.36 4.44
C GLN A 73 15.31 -8.61 3.19
N TRP A 74 14.74 -7.43 3.38
CA TRP A 74 14.45 -6.47 2.31
C TRP A 74 15.54 -5.41 2.28
N SER A 75 16.37 -5.41 1.23
CA SER A 75 17.42 -4.39 1.05
C SER A 75 16.78 -3.02 0.88
N SER A 76 17.13 -2.07 1.77
CA SER A 76 16.45 -0.78 1.87
C SER A 76 17.42 0.42 1.88
N PRO A 77 18.34 0.57 0.91
CA PRO A 77 19.25 1.71 0.85
C PRO A 77 18.52 3.00 0.42
N LEU A 78 19.20 4.14 0.49
CA LEU A 78 18.66 5.41 -0.04
C LEU A 78 18.19 5.27 -1.50
N GLY A 79 17.11 5.98 -1.83
CA GLY A 79 16.54 6.01 -3.18
C GLY A 79 15.43 5.00 -3.43
N GLY A 80 14.92 4.30 -2.42
CA GLY A 80 13.67 3.52 -2.50
C GLY A 80 12.55 4.17 -1.68
N LEU A 81 11.32 3.67 -1.85
CA LEU A 81 10.19 3.99 -0.98
C LEU A 81 10.02 2.86 0.03
N TYR A 82 10.20 3.16 1.32
CA TYR A 82 9.93 2.24 2.41
C TYR A 82 8.86 2.85 3.30
N LEU A 83 7.67 2.28 3.23
CA LEU A 83 6.46 2.84 3.83
C LEU A 83 5.70 1.76 4.59
N SER A 84 5.17 2.07 5.76
CA SER A 84 4.23 1.22 6.48
C SER A 84 2.97 1.99 6.82
N ARG A 85 1.82 1.33 6.64
CA ARG A 85 0.52 1.84 7.09
C ARG A 85 -0.06 0.95 8.18
N TYR A 86 -0.61 1.57 9.22
CA TYR A 86 -1.36 0.91 10.27
C TYR A 86 -2.87 0.83 9.92
N PHE A 87 -3.49 -0.32 10.18
CA PHE A 87 -4.89 -0.64 9.89
C PHE A 87 -5.59 -1.28 11.09
N ALA A 88 -6.93 -1.20 11.12
CA ALA A 88 -7.77 -1.87 12.11
C ALA A 88 -8.96 -2.61 11.46
N PRO A 89 -8.72 -3.71 10.74
CA PRO A 89 -9.66 -4.26 9.76
C PRO A 89 -10.76 -5.18 10.32
N GLN A 90 -10.68 -5.60 11.60
CA GLN A 90 -11.68 -6.43 12.28
C GLN A 90 -12.03 -7.76 11.57
N LEU A 91 -11.05 -8.41 10.94
CA LEU A 91 -11.24 -9.65 10.17
C LEU A 91 -11.13 -10.90 11.05
N LEU A 92 -11.66 -12.02 10.57
CA LEU A 92 -11.37 -13.33 11.15
C LEU A 92 -9.92 -13.75 10.81
N PRO A 93 -9.24 -14.53 11.67
CA PRO A 93 -7.86 -14.96 11.44
C PRO A 93 -7.64 -15.65 10.09
N GLU A 94 -8.58 -16.50 9.67
CA GLU A 94 -8.54 -17.22 8.41
C GLU A 94 -8.68 -16.32 7.17
N ASP A 95 -9.14 -15.07 7.33
CA ASP A 95 -9.25 -14.07 6.28
C ASP A 95 -8.03 -13.15 6.21
N GLY A 96 -6.99 -13.40 7.02
CA GLY A 96 -5.83 -12.51 7.12
C GLY A 96 -5.09 -12.27 5.79
N ALA A 97 -5.10 -13.26 4.88
CA ALA A 97 -4.49 -13.11 3.56
C ALA A 97 -5.17 -12.03 2.70
N GLN A 98 -6.47 -11.78 2.92
CA GLN A 98 -7.23 -10.78 2.19
C GLN A 98 -6.64 -9.38 2.35
N LEU A 99 -6.00 -9.07 3.48
CA LEU A 99 -5.32 -7.77 3.71
C LEU A 99 -4.19 -7.53 2.72
N THR A 100 -3.36 -8.55 2.47
CA THR A 100 -2.24 -8.43 1.52
C THR A 100 -2.77 -8.32 0.09
N LEU A 101 -3.80 -9.11 -0.26
CA LEU A 101 -4.39 -9.08 -1.60
C LEU A 101 -5.09 -7.74 -1.88
N ALA A 102 -5.85 -7.21 -0.92
CA ALA A 102 -6.51 -5.92 -1.03
C ALA A 102 -5.49 -4.78 -1.18
N ALA A 103 -4.42 -4.78 -0.38
CA ALA A 103 -3.33 -3.82 -0.50
C ALA A 103 -2.64 -3.91 -1.88
N ALA A 104 -2.35 -5.11 -2.34
CA ALA A 104 -1.74 -5.34 -3.66
C ALA A 104 -2.64 -4.89 -4.81
N TRP A 105 -3.93 -5.22 -4.77
CA TRP A 105 -4.93 -4.77 -5.75
C TRP A 105 -5.05 -3.25 -5.76
N GLY A 106 -5.25 -2.63 -4.61
CA GLY A 106 -5.46 -1.19 -4.51
C GLY A 106 -4.23 -0.40 -5.00
N LEU A 107 -3.03 -0.87 -4.68
CA LEU A 107 -1.78 -0.34 -5.26
C LEU A 107 -1.71 -0.57 -6.77
N GLY A 108 -1.97 -1.80 -7.22
CA GLY A 108 -1.92 -2.18 -8.63
C GLY A 108 -2.82 -1.32 -9.49
N GLN A 109 -4.10 -1.18 -9.11
CA GLN A 109 -5.07 -0.33 -9.81
C GLN A 109 -4.62 1.13 -9.81
N THR A 110 -4.24 1.68 -8.66
CA THR A 110 -3.85 3.09 -8.56
C THR A 110 -2.62 3.43 -9.41
N LEU A 111 -1.67 2.49 -9.53
CA LEU A 111 -0.47 2.66 -10.36
C LEU A 111 -0.78 2.45 -11.85
N ARG A 112 -1.67 1.51 -12.21
CA ARG A 112 -2.17 1.35 -13.59
C ARG A 112 -2.97 2.54 -14.07
N ASP A 113 -3.78 3.15 -13.19
CA ASP A 113 -4.52 4.39 -13.48
C ASP A 113 -3.57 5.56 -13.81
N ARG A 114 -2.31 5.48 -13.38
CA ARG A 114 -1.23 6.42 -13.74
C ARG A 114 -0.37 5.95 -14.91
N GLY A 115 -0.75 4.89 -15.61
CA GLY A 115 -0.04 4.36 -16.79
C GLY A 115 1.17 3.49 -16.46
N VAL A 116 1.38 3.08 -15.21
CA VAL A 116 2.44 2.12 -14.88
C VAL A 116 1.96 0.70 -15.19
N PRO A 117 2.65 -0.10 -16.03
CA PRO A 117 2.23 -1.44 -16.40
C PRO A 117 2.58 -2.47 -15.30
N VAL A 118 2.10 -2.21 -14.08
CA VAL A 118 2.30 -3.09 -12.94
C VAL A 118 1.41 -4.33 -13.03
N ALA A 119 1.97 -5.46 -12.65
CA ALA A 119 1.27 -6.71 -12.43
C ALA A 119 1.57 -7.22 -11.01
N LEU A 120 0.81 -8.22 -10.59
CA LEU A 120 0.93 -8.84 -9.28
C LEU A 120 1.48 -10.25 -9.43
N LYS A 121 2.42 -10.59 -8.54
CA LYS A 121 2.87 -11.96 -8.32
C LYS A 121 2.45 -12.36 -6.93
N TRP A 122 1.60 -13.39 -6.85
CA TRP A 122 1.02 -13.83 -5.59
C TRP A 122 2.11 -14.33 -4.62
N PRO A 123 1.98 -14.07 -3.31
CA PRO A 123 0.87 -13.35 -2.67
C PRO A 123 1.05 -11.84 -2.56
N ASN A 124 2.27 -11.32 -2.73
CA ASN A 124 2.64 -10.02 -2.15
C ASN A 124 3.60 -9.17 -2.98
N ASP A 125 3.94 -9.59 -4.20
CA ASP A 125 4.94 -8.91 -5.01
C ASP A 125 4.30 -8.06 -6.10
N LEU A 126 4.83 -6.84 -6.26
CA LEU A 126 4.54 -5.99 -7.40
C LEU A 126 5.65 -6.18 -8.43
N VAL A 127 5.26 -6.47 -9.67
CA VAL A 127 6.18 -6.80 -10.75
C VAL A 127 5.90 -5.95 -11.97
N VAL A 128 6.95 -5.61 -12.71
CA VAL A 128 6.86 -4.92 -13.99
C VAL A 128 7.79 -5.64 -14.97
N ARG A 129 7.25 -6.05 -16.13
CA ARG A 129 8.00 -6.83 -17.13
C ARG A 129 8.69 -8.05 -16.48
N GLU A 130 7.95 -8.81 -15.67
CA GLU A 130 8.39 -9.99 -14.92
C GLU A 130 9.50 -9.76 -13.87
N ARG A 131 9.92 -8.51 -13.65
CA ARG A 131 10.94 -8.12 -12.67
C ARG A 131 10.30 -7.55 -11.42
N LYS A 132 10.89 -7.83 -10.27
CA LYS A 132 10.39 -7.35 -8.98
C LYS A 132 10.56 -5.83 -8.87
N TRP A 133 9.45 -5.12 -8.83
CA TRP A 133 9.45 -3.68 -8.59
C TRP A 133 9.27 -3.35 -7.11
N GLY A 134 8.50 -4.18 -6.39
CA GLY A 134 8.30 -4.02 -4.96
C GLY A 134 7.71 -5.24 -4.29
N GLY A 135 7.46 -5.11 -3.00
CA GLY A 135 6.82 -6.15 -2.21
C GLY A 135 6.11 -5.61 -0.99
N LEU A 136 5.11 -6.37 -0.55
CA LEU A 136 4.33 -6.12 0.64
C LEU A 136 4.70 -7.08 1.77
N LEU A 137 4.61 -6.58 3.00
CA LEU A 137 4.70 -7.38 4.22
C LEU A 137 3.61 -6.94 5.19
N THR A 138 2.52 -7.70 5.25
CA THR A 138 1.46 -7.51 6.24
C THR A 138 1.75 -8.33 7.49
N GLU A 139 1.77 -7.65 8.63
CA GLU A 139 1.84 -8.24 9.97
C GLU A 139 0.51 -7.96 10.69
N THR A 140 0.03 -8.90 11.51
CA THR A 140 -1.27 -8.79 12.18
C THR A 140 -1.15 -9.04 13.68
N ARG A 141 -2.07 -8.50 14.47
CA ARG A 141 -2.26 -8.83 15.90
C ARG A 141 -3.72 -9.16 16.16
N LEU A 142 -3.93 -10.26 16.89
CA LEU A 142 -5.24 -10.72 17.29
C LEU A 142 -5.68 -10.07 18.59
N VAL A 143 -6.94 -9.62 18.64
CA VAL A 143 -7.63 -9.16 19.85
C VAL A 143 -9.04 -9.71 19.82
N GLY A 144 -9.47 -10.41 20.88
CA GLY A 144 -10.82 -10.98 20.95
C GLY A 144 -11.15 -11.96 19.83
N GLY A 145 -10.16 -12.75 19.37
CA GLY A 145 -10.35 -13.72 18.29
C GLY A 145 -10.39 -13.13 16.87
N LYS A 146 -10.18 -11.83 16.71
CA LYS A 146 -10.15 -11.15 15.40
C LYS A 146 -8.82 -10.48 15.15
N ILE A 147 -8.46 -10.32 13.88
CA ILE A 147 -7.40 -9.41 13.43
C ILE A 147 -7.90 -7.98 13.64
N ALA A 148 -7.68 -7.45 14.83
CA ALA A 148 -8.11 -6.10 15.21
C ALA A 148 -7.08 -5.03 14.81
N ARG A 149 -5.84 -5.42 14.56
CA ARG A 149 -4.74 -4.53 14.18
C ARG A 149 -3.87 -5.20 13.11
N ALA A 150 -3.48 -4.44 12.11
CA ALA A 150 -2.53 -4.87 11.09
C ALA A 150 -1.59 -3.74 10.69
N VAL A 151 -0.38 -4.08 10.27
CA VAL A 151 0.58 -3.16 9.66
C VAL A 151 0.99 -3.75 8.33
N THR A 152 0.78 -3.00 7.25
CA THR A 152 1.28 -3.39 5.92
C THR A 152 2.45 -2.51 5.55
N GLY A 153 3.63 -3.13 5.49
CA GLY A 153 4.85 -2.54 4.93
C GLY A 153 4.88 -2.70 3.42
N LEU A 154 5.38 -1.68 2.74
CA LEU A 154 5.57 -1.58 1.30
C LEU A 154 7.01 -1.13 1.04
N GLY A 155 7.73 -1.95 0.28
CA GLY A 155 8.99 -1.56 -0.34
C GLY A 155 8.79 -1.41 -1.85
N LEU A 156 9.07 -0.23 -2.41
CA LEU A 156 9.10 0.00 -3.85
C LEU A 156 10.45 0.55 -4.29
N ASN A 157 10.97 -0.01 -5.39
CA ASN A 157 12.24 0.40 -5.95
C ASN A 157 12.07 1.65 -6.82
N TRP A 158 12.78 2.74 -6.47
CA TRP A 158 12.69 4.00 -7.22
C TRP A 158 13.97 4.29 -8.01
N ALA A 159 15.05 4.68 -7.32
CA ALA A 159 16.38 4.93 -7.87
C ALA A 159 17.47 4.13 -7.11
N ASN A 160 17.08 3.31 -6.15
CA ASN A 160 17.98 2.45 -5.40
C ASN A 160 18.56 1.32 -6.27
N PRO A 161 19.74 0.79 -5.91
CA PRO A 161 20.24 -0.43 -6.52
C PRO A 161 19.29 -1.61 -6.26
N VAL A 162 19.13 -2.45 -7.28
CA VAL A 162 18.28 -3.65 -7.27
C VAL A 162 19.09 -4.84 -7.81
N PRO A 163 18.77 -6.08 -7.39
CA PRO A 163 19.34 -7.27 -8.01
C PRO A 163 18.83 -7.44 -9.45
N GLU A 164 19.44 -8.33 -10.23
CA GLU A 164 19.07 -8.62 -11.64
C GLU A 164 17.60 -9.03 -11.81
N THR A 165 17.02 -9.68 -10.80
CA THR A 165 15.60 -10.08 -10.78
C THR A 165 14.66 -8.91 -10.49
N GLY A 166 15.19 -7.73 -10.15
CA GLY A 166 14.45 -6.53 -9.83
C GLY A 166 14.52 -5.46 -10.92
N ILE A 167 13.68 -4.44 -10.76
CA ILE A 167 13.67 -3.22 -11.57
C ILE A 167 13.39 -2.04 -10.65
N ASN A 168 13.99 -0.88 -10.89
CA ASN A 168 13.64 0.36 -10.21
C ASN A 168 12.90 1.32 -11.16
N ALA A 169 12.18 2.30 -10.62
CA ALA A 169 11.38 3.24 -11.41
C ALA A 169 12.23 4.04 -12.42
N THR A 170 13.45 4.43 -12.06
CA THR A 170 14.33 5.18 -12.98
C THR A 170 14.73 4.37 -14.21
N GLU A 171 15.02 3.08 -14.03
CA GLU A 171 15.26 2.13 -15.11
C GLU A 171 13.98 1.90 -15.92
N LEU A 172 12.87 1.58 -15.24
CA LEU A 172 11.57 1.36 -15.87
C LEU A 172 11.16 2.51 -16.80
N PHE A 173 11.19 3.74 -16.30
CA PHE A 173 10.73 4.90 -17.06
C PHE A 173 11.70 5.28 -18.18
N SER A 174 12.97 4.87 -18.11
CA SER A 174 13.90 5.02 -19.24
C SER A 174 13.64 4.02 -20.37
N GLU A 175 13.01 2.88 -20.06
CA GLU A 175 12.64 1.85 -21.04
C GLU A 175 11.20 2.01 -21.58
N LEU A 176 10.47 3.03 -21.12
CA LEU A 176 9.17 3.41 -21.70
C LEU A 176 9.42 4.49 -22.74
N GLU A 177 9.13 4.18 -24.00
CA GLU A 177 9.09 5.20 -25.05
C GLU A 177 7.88 6.10 -24.79
N PHE A 178 8.13 7.38 -24.49
CA PHE A 178 7.09 8.40 -24.47
C PHE A 178 6.95 8.96 -25.89
N PRO A 179 5.74 9.06 -26.45
CA PRO A 179 5.57 9.76 -27.72
C PRO A 179 6.10 11.19 -27.58
N GLU A 180 7.07 11.58 -28.43
CA GLU A 180 7.47 12.98 -28.57
C GLU A 180 6.25 13.78 -29.05
N LEU A 181 5.77 14.72 -28.24
CA LEU A 181 4.77 15.68 -28.65
C LEU A 181 5.43 17.03 -28.88
N GLY A 182 5.17 17.59 -30.07
CA GLY A 182 5.72 18.85 -30.55
C GLY A 182 5.49 20.00 -29.57
N SER A 183 6.44 20.93 -29.58
CA SER A 183 6.56 22.06 -28.67
C SER A 183 5.23 22.76 -28.36
N PRO A 184 4.76 22.77 -27.10
CA PRO A 184 3.68 23.66 -26.71
C PRO A 184 4.28 24.99 -26.24
N GLU A 185 4.18 26.01 -27.09
CA GLU A 185 4.17 27.39 -26.61
C GLU A 185 2.94 27.59 -25.73
N ARG A 186 3.11 27.58 -24.40
CA ARG A 186 2.27 28.34 -23.44
C ARG A 186 2.91 28.32 -22.05
N SER A 187 3.08 29.52 -21.51
CA SER A 187 3.75 29.87 -20.26
C SER A 187 3.01 29.34 -19.02
N HIS A 188 3.65 28.42 -18.29
CA HIS A 188 3.16 27.78 -17.06
C HIS A 188 3.44 28.55 -15.75
N ASP A 189 4.04 29.73 -15.78
CA ASP A 189 4.63 30.35 -14.59
C ASP A 189 3.66 31.09 -13.63
N GLN A 190 2.36 31.22 -13.95
CA GLN A 190 1.46 32.11 -13.20
C GLN A 190 0.41 31.43 -12.31
N LEU A 191 0.15 30.13 -12.47
CA LEU A 191 -0.90 29.43 -11.72
C LEU A 191 -0.40 28.80 -10.40
N ASP A 192 0.84 28.29 -10.36
CA ASP A 192 1.39 27.60 -9.18
C ASP A 192 1.59 28.51 -7.96
N GLN A 193 1.97 29.78 -8.16
CA GLN A 193 2.31 30.68 -7.05
C GLN A 193 1.09 31.19 -6.25
N SER A 194 -0.10 31.18 -6.84
CA SER A 194 -1.33 31.69 -6.19
C SER A 194 -1.99 30.65 -5.28
N VAL A 195 -1.89 29.37 -5.63
CA VAL A 195 -2.42 28.24 -4.87
C VAL A 195 -1.52 27.93 -3.66
N ASP A 196 -0.20 28.07 -3.81
CA ASP A 196 0.78 27.83 -2.74
C ASP A 196 0.58 28.76 -1.53
N ARG A 197 0.25 30.03 -1.76
CA ARG A 197 0.16 31.02 -0.66
C ARG A 197 -1.12 30.85 0.16
N GLN A 198 -2.24 30.50 -0.46
CA GLN A 198 -3.54 30.35 0.24
C GLN A 198 -3.67 29.03 1.02
N LEU A 199 -2.95 27.97 0.63
CA LEU A 199 -2.98 26.68 1.34
C LEU A 199 -2.02 26.63 2.52
N VAL A 200 -0.86 27.29 2.44
CA VAL A 200 0.13 27.35 3.53
C VAL A 200 -0.40 28.18 4.71
N ASP A 201 -1.13 29.26 4.46
CA ASP A 201 -1.71 30.13 5.51
C ASP A 201 -2.87 29.49 6.31
N ARG A 202 -3.34 28.30 5.91
CA ARG A 202 -4.45 27.58 6.57
C ARG A 202 -4.03 26.32 7.33
N LEU A 203 -2.74 26.00 7.36
CA LEU A 203 -2.21 24.91 8.18
C LEU A 203 -1.87 25.45 9.57
N ASP A 204 -2.54 24.94 10.61
CA ASP A 204 -2.14 25.24 11.98
C ASP A 204 -0.67 24.81 12.20
N PRO A 205 0.15 25.62 12.89
CA PRO A 205 1.52 25.22 13.18
C PRO A 205 1.51 23.95 14.05
N LEU A 206 2.23 22.93 13.58
CA LEU A 206 2.55 21.74 14.36
C LEU A 206 3.41 22.14 15.56
N ASP A 207 3.16 21.54 16.72
CA ASP A 207 4.09 21.67 17.84
C ASP A 207 5.41 20.92 17.54
N PRO A 208 6.49 21.15 18.31
CA PRO A 208 7.78 20.47 18.12
C PRO A 208 7.73 18.93 18.22
N SER A 209 6.61 18.36 18.70
CA SER A 209 6.33 16.93 18.78
C SER A 209 5.41 16.40 17.65
N GLY A 210 4.97 17.27 16.74
CA GLY A 210 4.13 16.92 15.59
C GLY A 210 2.65 16.71 15.94
N HIS A 211 2.15 17.30 17.03
CA HIS A 211 0.73 17.31 17.38
C HIS A 211 0.04 18.60 16.89
N TRP A 212 -1.24 18.48 16.53
CA TRP A 212 -2.11 19.62 16.21
C TRP A 212 -2.47 20.39 17.48
N VAL A 213 -2.27 21.71 17.50
CA VAL A 213 -2.65 22.58 18.62
C VAL A 213 -4.03 23.20 18.35
N ASP A 214 -5.05 22.80 19.10
CA ASP A 214 -6.39 23.39 19.02
C ASP A 214 -6.44 24.75 19.74
N ARG A 215 -6.68 25.83 19.01
CA ARG A 215 -6.86 27.19 19.57
C ARG A 215 -8.28 27.49 20.07
N SER A 216 -9.20 26.53 20.08
CA SER A 216 -10.58 26.76 20.55
C SER A 216 -10.75 26.82 22.09
N SER A 217 -9.70 26.56 22.86
CA SER A 217 -9.74 26.61 24.34
C SER A 217 -9.44 27.99 24.94
N ASN A 218 -9.99 29.05 24.35
CA ASN A 218 -10.06 30.35 25.02
C ASN A 218 -11.45 30.97 24.85
N SER A 219 -12.42 30.43 25.60
CA SER A 219 -13.60 31.20 25.96
C SER A 219 -13.84 31.13 27.46
N SER A 220 -13.88 32.32 28.01
CA SER A 220 -14.11 32.73 29.39
C SER A 220 -15.34 32.08 30.02
N LYS A 221 -15.19 31.76 31.31
CA LYS A 221 -16.25 31.60 32.31
C LYS A 221 -17.39 32.59 32.08
N ILE A 222 -18.59 32.07 31.80
CA ILE A 222 -19.86 32.73 32.11
C ILE A 222 -20.75 31.70 32.83
N SER A 223 -21.37 32.19 33.88
CA SER A 223 -22.04 31.53 35.00
C SER A 223 -23.39 30.87 34.69
N ASP A 224 -23.72 29.94 35.60
CA ASP A 224 -25.02 29.38 36.01
C ASP A 224 -26.32 29.99 35.48
N GLY A 225 -27.25 29.09 35.15
CA GLY A 225 -28.67 29.38 34.94
C GLY A 225 -29.48 28.13 34.63
N SER A 226 -30.00 27.49 35.68
CA SER A 226 -30.94 26.36 35.65
C SER A 226 -32.22 26.65 34.85
N ASN A 227 -32.69 25.69 34.04
CA ASN A 227 -34.11 25.31 34.09
C ASN A 227 -34.43 23.96 33.44
N SER A 228 -35.45 23.34 34.02
CA SER A 228 -35.88 21.96 33.93
C SER A 228 -36.87 21.64 32.80
N LEU A 229 -36.78 20.39 32.29
CA LEU A 229 -37.87 19.43 32.05
C LEU A 229 -39.16 19.88 31.30
N HIS A 230 -39.35 19.35 30.08
CA HIS A 230 -40.52 18.59 29.56
C HIS A 230 -40.72 18.81 28.04
N GLY A 231 -40.70 17.73 27.27
CA GLY A 231 -41.01 17.76 25.83
C GLY A 231 -40.70 16.44 25.15
N ALA A 232 -41.69 15.56 25.09
CA ALA A 232 -41.63 14.25 24.47
C ALA A 232 -41.44 14.31 22.94
N SER A 233 -40.83 13.24 22.39
CA SER A 233 -41.19 12.64 21.11
C SER A 233 -41.28 13.57 19.89
N ALA A 234 -40.14 13.87 19.29
CA ALA A 234 -39.94 13.96 17.83
C ALA A 234 -38.55 14.55 17.61
N LEU A 235 -37.61 13.76 17.07
CA LEU A 235 -36.43 14.20 16.31
C LEU A 235 -35.57 12.95 15.96
N ALA A 236 -36.23 11.96 15.35
CA ALA A 236 -35.57 10.86 14.65
C ALA A 236 -35.44 11.15 13.14
N ASN A 237 -35.63 12.40 12.71
CA ASN A 237 -35.52 12.82 11.31
C ASN A 237 -35.02 14.26 11.24
N GLN A 238 -33.71 14.47 11.48
CA GLN A 238 -32.97 15.68 11.10
C GLN A 238 -31.45 15.42 11.21
N ALA A 239 -30.99 14.37 10.54
CA ALA A 239 -29.55 14.15 10.26
C ALA A 239 -29.33 14.01 8.74
N SER A 240 -30.11 14.75 7.95
CA SER A 240 -29.95 14.88 6.50
C SER A 240 -29.87 16.35 6.16
N GLN A 241 -28.71 16.94 6.48
CA GLN A 241 -28.17 18.18 5.91
C GLN A 241 -26.85 18.51 6.62
N MET A 242 -25.87 17.60 6.51
CA MET A 242 -24.47 18.02 6.54
C MET A 242 -23.99 17.96 5.11
N ASN A 243 -23.68 19.14 4.57
CA ASN A 243 -23.05 19.36 3.28
C ASN A 243 -21.90 18.37 3.10
N THR A 244 -22.10 17.33 2.31
CA THR A 244 -21.01 16.64 1.64
C THR A 244 -20.38 17.67 0.71
N PRO A 245 -19.13 18.11 0.92
CA PRO A 245 -18.47 18.92 -0.08
C PRO A 245 -18.44 18.10 -1.38
N PRO A 246 -18.68 18.72 -2.55
CA PRO A 246 -18.71 17.99 -3.81
C PRO A 246 -17.41 17.22 -3.97
N LEU A 247 -17.52 15.95 -4.37
CA LEU A 247 -16.42 15.20 -4.95
C LEU A 247 -15.86 16.09 -6.07
N LEU A 248 -14.68 16.67 -5.85
CA LEU A 248 -13.92 17.24 -6.94
C LEU A 248 -13.74 16.12 -7.97
N PRO A 249 -14.00 16.37 -9.27
CA PRO A 249 -13.67 15.40 -10.30
C PRO A 249 -12.18 15.04 -10.17
N PRO A 250 -11.75 13.82 -10.53
CA PRO A 250 -10.34 13.47 -10.53
C PRO A 250 -9.61 14.45 -11.45
N THR A 251 -8.94 15.45 -10.86
CA THR A 251 -8.24 16.50 -11.60
C THR A 251 -6.98 15.91 -12.19
N ASP A 252 -6.94 15.94 -13.52
CA ASP A 252 -5.81 15.92 -14.43
C ASP A 252 -4.83 14.74 -14.30
N PHE A 253 -5.07 13.75 -15.18
CA PHE A 253 -4.04 12.85 -15.71
C PHE A 253 -2.80 13.66 -16.15
N PRO A 254 -1.59 13.06 -16.17
CA PRO A 254 -0.39 13.78 -16.56
C PRO A 254 -0.62 14.50 -17.89
N ALA A 255 -0.44 15.82 -17.88
CA ALA A 255 -0.29 16.62 -19.09
C ALA A 255 0.76 15.95 -19.98
N GLU A 256 0.46 15.87 -21.27
CA GLU A 256 1.16 15.04 -22.24
C GLU A 256 2.70 15.19 -22.21
N GLY A 257 3.42 14.06 -22.32
CA GLY A 257 4.87 14.00 -22.54
C GLY A 257 5.75 13.98 -21.28
N GLY A 258 5.77 12.88 -20.51
CA GLY A 258 6.68 12.69 -19.38
C GLY A 258 6.49 11.34 -18.66
N PRO A 259 7.36 10.99 -17.68
CA PRO A 259 7.22 9.76 -16.91
C PRO A 259 5.90 9.73 -16.13
N PRO A 260 5.27 8.54 -15.99
CA PRO A 260 3.95 8.39 -15.37
C PRO A 260 3.92 8.83 -13.90
N ILE A 261 5.08 8.83 -13.24
CA ILE A 261 5.30 9.28 -11.87
C ILE A 261 6.58 10.12 -11.86
N ARG A 262 6.49 11.34 -11.36
CA ARG A 262 7.55 12.36 -11.52
C ARG A 262 8.50 12.44 -10.33
N SER A 263 8.07 11.96 -9.16
CA SER A 263 8.88 12.03 -7.94
C SER A 263 8.60 10.88 -6.98
N LEU A 264 9.54 10.65 -6.05
CA LEU A 264 9.36 9.70 -4.96
C LEU A 264 8.20 10.10 -4.03
N ALA A 265 7.95 11.40 -3.85
CA ALA A 265 6.83 11.89 -3.06
C ALA A 265 5.48 11.62 -3.73
N GLU A 266 5.40 11.78 -5.06
CA GLU A 266 4.22 11.41 -5.85
C GLU A 266 3.98 9.89 -5.78
N LEU A 267 5.03 9.08 -5.90
CA LEU A 267 4.92 7.62 -5.70
C LEU A 267 4.40 7.27 -4.30
N ALA A 268 4.90 7.95 -3.26
CA ALA A 268 4.44 7.72 -1.88
C ALA A 268 2.96 8.08 -1.72
N ALA A 269 2.52 9.20 -2.27
CA ALA A 269 1.11 9.60 -2.22
C ALA A 269 0.19 8.62 -2.96
N LEU A 270 0.59 8.17 -4.15
CA LEU A 270 -0.12 7.14 -4.91
C LEU A 270 -0.15 5.81 -4.17
N ALA A 271 0.95 5.43 -3.52
CA ALA A 271 1.02 4.23 -2.71
C ALA A 271 0.05 4.30 -1.51
N ILE A 272 0.02 5.43 -0.81
CA ILE A 272 -0.91 5.63 0.30
C ILE A 272 -2.37 5.58 -0.17
N ALA A 273 -2.68 6.24 -1.29
CA ALA A 273 -4.01 6.22 -1.91
C ALA A 273 -4.42 4.79 -2.33
N GLY A 274 -3.50 4.02 -2.90
CA GLY A 274 -3.74 2.64 -3.30
C GLY A 274 -3.97 1.71 -2.10
N LEU A 275 -3.18 1.85 -1.03
CA LEU A 275 -3.43 1.15 0.22
C LEU A 275 -4.80 1.51 0.83
N ASP A 276 -5.22 2.77 0.71
CA ASP A 276 -6.54 3.22 1.16
C ASP A 276 -7.68 2.63 0.35
N ARG A 277 -7.52 2.62 -0.97
CA ARG A 277 -8.47 2.01 -1.90
C ARG A 277 -8.67 0.53 -1.58
N GLY A 278 -7.57 -0.21 -1.39
CA GLY A 278 -7.61 -1.63 -1.02
C GLY A 278 -8.32 -1.88 0.30
N ASP A 279 -7.93 -1.17 1.35
CA ASP A 279 -8.54 -1.26 2.68
C ASP A 279 -10.04 -0.96 2.65
N ARG A 280 -10.43 0.16 2.04
CA ARG A 280 -11.85 0.55 1.90
C ARG A 280 -12.66 -0.51 1.16
N GLN A 281 -12.13 -1.04 0.07
CA GLN A 281 -12.81 -2.04 -0.74
C GLN A 281 -13.02 -3.33 0.06
N LEU A 282 -12.00 -3.79 0.78
CA LEU A 282 -12.09 -4.95 1.66
C LEU A 282 -13.10 -4.74 2.80
N GLN A 283 -13.10 -3.57 3.43
CA GLN A 283 -14.02 -3.26 4.54
C GLN A 283 -15.48 -3.13 4.10
N THR A 284 -15.74 -2.63 2.89
CA THR A 284 -17.11 -2.35 2.41
C THR A 284 -17.73 -3.51 1.65
N GLY A 285 -16.93 -4.24 0.86
CA GLY A 285 -17.43 -5.30 -0.02
C GLY A 285 -16.77 -6.66 0.17
N GLY A 286 -15.81 -6.79 1.08
CA GLY A 286 -15.01 -8.02 1.23
C GLY A 286 -14.15 -8.32 0.00
N ILE A 287 -13.51 -9.49 0.00
CA ILE A 287 -12.67 -9.93 -1.12
C ILE A 287 -13.40 -10.04 -2.45
N GLU A 288 -14.67 -10.47 -2.44
CA GLU A 288 -15.47 -10.66 -3.66
C GLU A 288 -15.60 -9.38 -4.48
N SER A 289 -15.53 -8.23 -3.81
CA SER A 289 -15.68 -6.93 -4.46
C SER A 289 -14.45 -6.49 -5.28
N PHE A 290 -13.31 -7.17 -5.16
CA PHE A 290 -12.10 -6.87 -5.93
C PHE A 290 -11.40 -8.10 -6.54
N LEU A 291 -11.85 -9.32 -6.22
CA LEU A 291 -11.15 -10.54 -6.63
C LEU A 291 -11.05 -10.67 -8.16
N ALA A 292 -12.10 -10.32 -8.91
CA ALA A 292 -12.08 -10.36 -10.38
C ALA A 292 -10.97 -9.44 -10.94
N ASP A 293 -10.98 -8.16 -10.54
CA ASP A 293 -9.95 -7.19 -10.91
C ASP A 293 -8.54 -7.58 -10.44
N TYR A 294 -8.42 -8.21 -9.26
CA TYR A 294 -7.15 -8.75 -8.77
C TYR A 294 -6.61 -9.81 -9.74
N LEU A 295 -7.46 -10.69 -10.26
CA LEU A 295 -7.05 -11.74 -11.19
C LEU A 295 -6.60 -11.17 -12.55
N GLU A 296 -7.14 -10.03 -12.99
CA GLU A 296 -6.65 -9.31 -14.18
C GLU A 296 -5.26 -8.69 -13.99
N LEU A 297 -4.89 -8.42 -12.74
CA LEU A 297 -3.53 -7.97 -12.38
C LEU A 297 -2.56 -9.15 -12.21
N LEU A 298 -3.07 -10.37 -12.01
CA LEU A 298 -2.29 -11.50 -11.53
C LEU A 298 -1.52 -12.19 -12.66
N GLU A 299 -0.21 -12.00 -12.67
CA GLU A 299 0.72 -12.62 -13.62
C GLU A 299 0.98 -14.10 -13.31
N THR A 300 0.62 -14.57 -12.12
CA THR A 300 0.82 -15.96 -11.70
C THR A 300 -0.09 -16.94 -12.44
N CYS A 301 -1.31 -16.52 -12.82
CA CYS A 301 -2.26 -17.38 -13.53
C CYS A 301 -1.69 -17.85 -14.88
N GLY A 302 -1.88 -19.13 -15.19
CA GLY A 302 -1.34 -19.78 -16.38
C GLY A 302 0.13 -20.22 -16.27
N ARG A 303 0.84 -19.86 -15.20
CA ARG A 303 2.22 -20.31 -14.97
C ARG A 303 2.27 -21.67 -14.29
N SER A 304 3.32 -22.44 -14.60
CA SER A 304 3.63 -23.69 -13.91
C SER A 304 4.06 -23.42 -12.47
N VAL A 305 3.54 -24.24 -11.55
CA VAL A 305 3.85 -24.22 -10.11
C VAL A 305 4.30 -25.60 -9.69
N GLN A 306 5.46 -25.70 -9.06
CA GLN A 306 5.91 -26.94 -8.44
C GLN A 306 5.29 -27.08 -7.04
N VAL A 307 4.74 -28.26 -6.75
CA VAL A 307 4.16 -28.63 -5.47
C VAL A 307 4.69 -30.01 -5.10
N GLY A 308 5.78 -30.05 -4.31
CA GLY A 308 6.57 -31.27 -4.13
C GLY A 308 7.09 -31.76 -5.48
N ASP A 309 6.88 -33.05 -5.78
CA ASP A 309 7.35 -33.67 -7.03
C ASP A 309 6.39 -33.47 -8.23
N ARG A 310 5.30 -32.71 -8.05
CA ARG A 310 4.26 -32.52 -9.07
C ARG A 310 4.29 -31.10 -9.62
N THR A 311 4.14 -31.00 -10.94
CA THR A 311 3.94 -29.72 -11.63
C THR A 311 2.46 -29.51 -11.92
N GLY A 312 1.90 -28.42 -11.39
CA GLY A 312 0.56 -27.94 -11.71
C GLY A 312 0.59 -26.59 -12.41
N ILE A 313 -0.58 -26.07 -12.75
CA ILE A 313 -0.76 -24.74 -13.34
C ILE A 313 -1.59 -23.90 -12.36
N ALA A 314 -1.14 -22.68 -12.06
CA ALA A 314 -1.94 -21.73 -11.28
C ALA A 314 -3.16 -21.27 -12.09
N VAL A 315 -4.37 -21.42 -11.54
CA VAL A 315 -5.64 -21.13 -12.23
C VAL A 315 -6.45 -20.01 -11.58
N GLY A 316 -6.06 -19.52 -10.40
CA GLY A 316 -6.75 -18.41 -9.75
C GLY A 316 -6.42 -18.31 -8.28
N ILE A 317 -7.21 -17.51 -7.56
CA ILE A 317 -7.13 -17.30 -6.12
C ILE A 317 -8.50 -17.59 -5.49
N THR A 318 -8.54 -18.19 -4.30
CA THR A 318 -9.78 -18.41 -3.55
C THR A 318 -10.21 -17.14 -2.79
N SER A 319 -11.45 -17.11 -2.28
CA SER A 319 -11.91 -16.06 -1.37
C SER A 319 -11.18 -16.04 -0.01
N ARG A 320 -10.42 -17.09 0.32
CA ARG A 320 -9.50 -17.09 1.47
C ARG A 320 -8.10 -16.59 1.11
N GLY A 321 -7.88 -16.24 -0.17
CA GLY A 321 -6.60 -15.75 -0.67
C GLY A 321 -5.57 -16.83 -1.00
N GLU A 322 -6.01 -18.09 -1.13
CA GLU A 322 -5.17 -19.23 -1.45
C GLU A 322 -4.96 -19.34 -2.96
N LEU A 323 -3.78 -19.79 -3.38
CA LEU A 323 -3.48 -20.06 -4.78
C LEU A 323 -4.18 -21.35 -5.22
N ARG A 324 -5.00 -21.28 -6.27
CA ARG A 324 -5.63 -22.44 -6.90
C ARG A 324 -4.68 -23.02 -7.94
N VAL A 325 -4.35 -24.30 -7.80
CA VAL A 325 -3.45 -25.04 -8.70
C VAL A 325 -4.16 -26.26 -9.27
N LYS A 326 -4.13 -26.40 -10.59
CA LYS A 326 -4.71 -27.53 -11.31
C LYS A 326 -3.60 -28.43 -11.88
N PHE A 327 -3.69 -29.73 -11.64
CA PHE A 327 -2.73 -30.71 -12.18
C PHE A 327 -3.29 -31.39 -13.44
N SER A 328 -2.42 -31.75 -14.37
CA SER A 328 -2.78 -32.37 -15.65
C SER A 328 -3.14 -33.86 -15.53
N ASP A 329 -2.75 -34.50 -14.44
CA ASP A 329 -2.80 -35.95 -14.23
C ASP A 329 -4.10 -36.47 -13.59
N GLN A 330 -4.99 -35.58 -13.13
CA GLN A 330 -6.23 -35.98 -12.47
C GLN A 330 -7.44 -35.21 -13.01
N LEU A 331 -8.54 -35.94 -13.26
CA LEU A 331 -9.85 -35.35 -13.51
C LEU A 331 -10.29 -34.54 -12.28
N ALA A 332 -10.13 -33.22 -12.36
CA ALA A 332 -10.84 -32.19 -11.58
C ALA A 332 -10.41 -31.82 -10.14
N ALA A 333 -9.36 -32.40 -9.55
CA ALA A 333 -8.91 -31.92 -8.22
C ALA A 333 -8.04 -30.66 -8.35
N GLU A 334 -8.61 -29.49 -8.06
CA GLU A 334 -7.84 -28.29 -7.76
C GLU A 334 -7.28 -28.37 -6.34
N LEU A 335 -6.03 -27.96 -6.16
CA LEU A 335 -5.38 -27.81 -4.87
C LEU A 335 -5.37 -26.33 -4.50
N HIS A 336 -5.72 -26.03 -3.25
CA HIS A 336 -5.65 -24.67 -2.71
C HIS A 336 -4.44 -24.55 -1.79
N LEU A 337 -3.55 -23.61 -2.09
CA LEU A 337 -2.29 -23.43 -1.40
C LEU A 337 -2.30 -22.10 -0.64
N PRO A 338 -2.17 -22.11 0.70
CA PRO A 338 -2.10 -20.87 1.47
C PRO A 338 -0.81 -20.10 1.16
N PRO A 339 -0.77 -18.77 1.37
CA PRO A 339 0.44 -17.98 1.22
C PRO A 339 1.66 -18.61 1.92
N GLY A 340 2.73 -18.83 1.16
CA GLY A 340 3.98 -19.44 1.64
C GLY A 340 4.08 -20.95 1.50
N ALA A 341 3.02 -21.65 1.06
CA ALA A 341 3.09 -23.07 0.76
C ALA A 341 3.97 -23.39 -0.46
N VAL A 342 4.16 -22.44 -1.37
CA VAL A 342 5.00 -22.58 -2.57
C VAL A 342 5.81 -21.32 -2.85
N ARG A 343 6.93 -21.49 -3.56
CA ARG A 343 7.75 -20.38 -4.06
C ARG A 343 7.57 -20.24 -5.56
N LEU A 344 7.06 -19.09 -5.99
CA LEU A 344 7.00 -18.74 -7.39
C LEU A 344 8.32 -18.05 -7.78
N GLY A 345 9.02 -18.58 -8.78
CA GLY A 345 10.25 -17.98 -9.32
C GLY A 345 9.97 -16.71 -10.13
N TYR A 346 11.01 -15.95 -10.47
CA TYR A 346 10.91 -14.92 -11.54
C TYR A 346 11.53 -15.50 -12.81
N ALA A 347 11.06 -15.08 -13.98
CA ALA A 347 11.52 -15.64 -15.26
C ALA A 347 13.05 -15.51 -15.47
N ARG A 348 13.68 -14.50 -14.85
CA ARG A 348 15.13 -14.26 -14.88
C ARG A 348 15.92 -14.83 -13.69
N SER A 349 15.31 -15.62 -12.81
CA SER A 349 16.07 -16.31 -11.76
C SER A 349 16.77 -17.54 -12.36
N PRO A 350 18.07 -17.78 -12.09
CA PRO A 350 18.58 -19.14 -12.12
C PRO A 350 17.64 -19.99 -11.26
N GLN A 351 17.20 -21.15 -11.73
CA GLN A 351 16.43 -22.07 -10.91
C GLN A 351 17.26 -22.39 -9.66
N ALA A 352 17.04 -21.67 -8.57
CA ALA A 352 17.69 -21.98 -7.31
C ALA A 352 17.08 -23.30 -6.83
N PRO A 353 17.89 -24.28 -6.41
CA PRO A 353 17.35 -25.48 -5.78
C PRO A 353 16.48 -25.07 -4.60
N GLU A 354 15.33 -25.74 -4.45
CA GLU A 354 14.46 -25.52 -3.29
C GLU A 354 15.29 -25.69 -2.01
N PRO A 355 15.25 -24.75 -1.06
CA PRO A 355 15.87 -25.02 0.23
C PRO A 355 15.10 -26.17 0.91
N PRO A 356 15.77 -26.95 1.77
CA PRO A 356 15.07 -27.91 2.61
C PRO A 356 13.95 -27.17 3.35
N GLY A 357 12.73 -27.69 3.23
CA GLY A 357 11.59 -27.17 3.97
C GLY A 357 11.88 -27.11 5.47
N PRO A 358 11.19 -26.24 6.23
CA PRO A 358 11.35 -26.22 7.67
C PRO A 358 11.14 -27.63 8.23
N ASP A 359 12.11 -28.09 9.02
CA ASP A 359 12.15 -29.43 9.59
C ASP A 359 10.78 -29.90 10.11
N GLY A 360 10.32 -31.04 9.59
CA GLY A 360 9.50 -31.99 10.35
C GLY A 360 7.97 -31.91 10.23
N GLY A 361 7.39 -31.05 9.39
CA GLY A 361 5.97 -31.13 9.04
C GLY A 361 5.81 -31.62 7.61
N LYS A 362 5.61 -32.93 7.40
CA LYS A 362 5.40 -33.44 6.04
C LYS A 362 4.15 -32.76 5.45
N VAL A 363 4.28 -32.21 4.25
CA VAL A 363 3.15 -31.72 3.42
C VAL A 363 2.08 -32.81 3.20
N THR A 364 2.38 -34.07 3.52
CA THR A 364 1.44 -35.20 3.54
C THR A 364 0.39 -35.14 4.65
N ASP A 365 0.54 -34.29 5.67
CA ASP A 365 -0.39 -34.27 6.82
C ASP A 365 -1.71 -33.52 6.54
N PHE A 366 -1.82 -32.82 5.40
CA PHE A 366 -3.08 -32.24 4.91
C PHE A 366 -3.96 -33.21 4.10
N LEU A 367 -3.51 -34.45 3.88
CA LEU A 367 -4.22 -35.46 3.07
C LEU A 367 -4.88 -36.58 3.90
N LYS A 368 -5.07 -36.39 5.20
CA LYS A 368 -5.73 -37.39 6.06
C LYS A 368 -6.72 -36.76 7.05
N ASN A 369 -7.91 -36.44 6.57
CA ASN A 369 -9.15 -37.00 7.13
C ASN A 369 -10.36 -36.63 6.23
N PRO A 370 -11.30 -37.57 6.02
CA PRO A 370 -12.48 -37.39 5.16
C PRO A 370 -13.48 -36.37 5.69
#